data_AF-A0AAV5XDS7-F1
#
_entry.id   AF-A0AAV5XDS7-F1
#
_cell.length_a   1.000
_cell.length_b   1.000
_cell.length_c   1.000
_cell.angle_alpha   90.00
_cell.angle_beta   90.00
_cell.angle_gamma   90.00
#
_symmetry.space_group_name_H-M   'P 1'
#
loop_
_entity.id
_entity.type
_entity.pdbx_description
1 polymer ?
#
loop_
_entity_poly.entity_id
_entity_poly.type
_entity_poly.pdbx_seq_one_letter_code
_entity_poly.pdbx_strand_id
1 'polypeptide(L)'
;MHPDVYVAQTTPAHINHFYRAGLDANAYPGPAVVIAYTTCQPEHGVGDDRSAAQAQLAVASRAFPLFTYDPRRGATMRERLSLQGNPDPKADWYRHPKTGEPVDFVAFARTERRFARQFAADGTPSPALLAAQDDRLANWRRLQDLAGCLASLDAHQTPARNSLIRSSGSSRQA
;
A
#
# COMPACT_ATOMS: atom_id res chain seq x y z
N MET A 1 1.98 -3.34 21.04
CA MET A 1 1.95 -4.35 19.96
C MET A 1 2.19 -5.69 20.62
N HIS A 2 1.32 -6.71 20.41
CA HIS A 2 1.64 -8.06 20.89
C HIS A 2 2.84 -8.55 20.06
N PRO A 3 4.01 -8.81 20.67
CA PRO A 3 5.27 -8.91 19.92
C PRO A 3 5.38 -10.19 19.08
N ASP A 4 4.57 -11.19 19.41
CA ASP A 4 4.71 -12.56 18.94
C ASP A 4 3.39 -13.09 18.36
N VAL A 5 2.98 -12.55 17.21
CA VAL A 5 1.77 -12.96 16.48
C VAL A 5 2.12 -13.02 14.99
N TYR A 6 1.81 -14.13 14.32
CA TYR A 6 1.82 -14.17 12.87
C TYR A 6 0.61 -13.42 12.31
N VAL A 7 0.81 -12.54 11.34
CA VAL A 7 -0.30 -11.81 10.70
C VAL A 7 -0.19 -11.94 9.19
N ALA A 8 -1.29 -12.29 8.52
CA ALA A 8 -1.38 -12.21 7.07
C ALA A 8 -2.65 -11.48 6.65
N GLN A 9 -2.50 -10.55 5.71
CA GLN A 9 -3.59 -9.95 4.97
C GLN A 9 -3.57 -10.51 3.54
N THR A 10 -4.63 -11.22 3.15
CA THR A 10 -4.63 -12.03 1.92
C THR A 10 -5.97 -12.02 1.20
N THR A 11 -6.06 -12.69 0.04
CA THR A 11 -7.32 -12.95 -0.66
C THR A 11 -7.23 -14.25 -1.47
N PRO A 12 -8.30 -15.05 -1.56
CA PRO A 12 -8.34 -16.25 -2.41
C PRO A 12 -8.02 -15.99 -3.89
N ALA A 13 -8.20 -14.76 -4.37
CA ALA A 13 -7.88 -14.39 -5.76
C ALA A 13 -6.37 -14.30 -6.05
N HIS A 14 -5.53 -14.32 -5.02
CA HIS A 14 -4.07 -14.46 -5.10
C HIS A 14 -3.67 -15.83 -4.52
N ILE A 15 -4.01 -16.90 -5.23
CA ILE A 15 -3.97 -18.29 -4.76
C ILE A 15 -2.66 -18.66 -4.06
N ASN A 16 -1.50 -18.32 -4.67
CA ASN A 16 -0.20 -18.64 -4.08
C ASN A 16 0.04 -17.94 -2.74
N HIS A 17 -0.33 -16.66 -2.63
CA HIS A 17 -0.23 -15.90 -1.38
C HIS A 17 -1.20 -16.44 -0.33
N PHE A 18 -2.44 -16.74 -0.73
CA PHE A 18 -3.48 -17.27 0.17
C PHE A 18 -3.08 -18.62 0.76
N TYR A 19 -2.63 -19.54 -0.09
CA TYR A 19 -2.21 -20.87 0.33
C TYR A 19 -1.01 -20.82 1.28
N ARG A 20 0.01 -20.00 0.95
CA ARG A 20 1.18 -19.81 1.83
C ARG A 20 0.80 -19.19 3.16
N ALA A 21 -0.03 -18.14 3.17
CA ALA A 21 -0.51 -17.51 4.38
C ALA A 21 -1.23 -18.51 5.32
N GLY A 22 -2.08 -19.37 4.77
CA GLY A 22 -2.76 -20.42 5.53
C GLY A 22 -1.80 -21.47 6.11
N LEU A 23 -0.82 -21.92 5.32
CA LEU A 23 0.19 -22.88 5.80
C LEU A 23 1.07 -22.27 6.89
N ASP A 24 1.58 -21.06 6.68
CA ASP A 24 2.50 -20.41 7.61
C ASP A 24 1.80 -20.07 8.94
N ALA A 25 0.53 -19.65 8.89
CA ALA A 25 -0.29 -19.41 10.07
C ALA A 25 -0.51 -20.70 10.88
N ASN A 26 -0.84 -21.82 10.24
CA ASN A 26 -1.04 -23.11 10.92
C ASN A 26 0.27 -23.68 11.51
N ALA A 27 1.40 -23.43 10.84
CA ALA A 27 2.71 -23.86 11.30
C ALA A 27 3.32 -22.92 12.36
N TYR A 28 2.69 -21.79 12.66
CA TYR A 28 3.21 -20.83 13.62
C TYR A 28 3.01 -21.35 15.05
N PRO A 29 4.06 -21.44 15.89
CA PRO A 29 3.95 -21.95 17.27
C PRO A 29 3.41 -20.87 18.21
N GLY A 30 2.26 -20.27 17.89
CA GLY A 30 1.68 -19.15 18.62
C GLY A 30 0.39 -18.63 17.98
N PRO A 31 -0.11 -17.47 18.43
CA PRO A 31 -1.30 -16.88 17.84
C PRO A 31 -1.04 -16.44 16.39
N ALA A 32 -2.00 -16.69 15.52
CA ALA A 32 -1.98 -16.28 14.12
C ALA A 32 -3.29 -15.59 13.74
N VAL A 33 -3.19 -14.51 12.98
CA VAL A 33 -4.33 -13.76 12.44
C VAL A 33 -4.23 -13.76 10.91
N VAL A 34 -5.26 -14.28 10.25
CA VAL A 34 -5.38 -14.22 8.80
C VAL A 34 -6.62 -13.43 8.43
N ILE A 35 -6.42 -12.30 7.75
CA ILE A 35 -7.48 -11.42 7.27
C ILE A 35 -7.63 -11.65 5.77
N ALA A 36 -8.71 -12.31 5.36
CA ALA A 36 -8.98 -12.63 3.96
C ALA A 36 -10.03 -11.69 3.37
N TYR A 37 -9.65 -10.87 2.38
CA TYR A 37 -10.62 -10.08 1.64
C TYR A 37 -11.47 -10.98 0.76
N THR A 38 -12.78 -10.86 0.95
CA THR A 38 -13.82 -11.46 0.13
C THR A 38 -14.78 -10.37 -0.28
N THR A 39 -15.15 -10.36 -1.55
CA THR A 39 -16.15 -9.43 -2.07
C THR A 39 -17.53 -9.99 -1.74
N CYS A 40 -18.40 -9.17 -1.14
CA CYS A 40 -19.81 -9.48 -1.02
C CYS A 40 -20.56 -8.87 -2.20
N GLN A 41 -21.11 -9.72 -3.06
CA GLN A 41 -21.80 -9.31 -4.29
C GLN A 41 -22.96 -8.35 -4.03
N PRO A 42 -23.96 -8.69 -3.18
CA PRO A 42 -25.08 -7.80 -2.93
C PRO A 42 -24.63 -6.52 -2.20
N GLU A 43 -23.75 -6.62 -1.22
CA GLU A 43 -23.47 -5.48 -0.32
C GLU A 43 -22.46 -4.50 -0.92
N HIS A 44 -21.55 -5.00 -1.76
CA HIS A 44 -20.65 -4.13 -2.53
C HIS A 44 -21.31 -3.73 -3.87
N GLY A 45 -22.37 -4.42 -4.29
CA GLY A 45 -23.08 -4.20 -5.54
C GLY A 45 -22.20 -4.49 -6.75
N VAL A 46 -21.54 -5.64 -6.75
CA VAL A 46 -20.74 -6.17 -7.87
C VAL A 46 -21.45 -7.36 -8.51
N GLY A 47 -21.08 -7.70 -9.75
CA GLY A 47 -21.66 -8.86 -10.44
C GLY A 47 -21.31 -10.20 -9.80
N ASP A 48 -22.19 -11.19 -9.95
CA ASP A 48 -22.07 -12.52 -9.34
C ASP A 48 -20.80 -13.27 -9.78
N ASP A 49 -20.37 -13.05 -11.02
CA ASP A 49 -19.18 -13.63 -11.65
C ASP A 49 -17.89 -12.84 -11.38
N ARG A 50 -17.94 -11.75 -10.60
CA ARG A 50 -16.84 -10.79 -10.47
C ARG A 50 -16.05 -10.86 -9.18
N SER A 51 -16.34 -11.79 -8.26
CA SER A 51 -15.69 -11.85 -6.95
C SER A 51 -14.16 -11.89 -7.02
N ALA A 52 -13.59 -12.78 -7.84
CA ALA A 52 -12.13 -12.91 -7.97
C ALA A 52 -11.50 -11.66 -8.62
N ALA A 53 -12.11 -11.16 -9.70
CA ALA A 53 -11.64 -9.95 -10.39
C ALA A 53 -11.68 -8.73 -9.46
N GLN A 54 -12.74 -8.60 -8.66
CA GLN A 54 -12.90 -7.50 -7.72
C GLN A 54 -11.87 -7.56 -6.60
N ALA A 55 -11.59 -8.75 -6.07
CA ALA A 55 -10.53 -8.93 -5.08
C ALA A 55 -9.13 -8.63 -5.63
N GLN A 56 -8.86 -8.97 -6.90
CA GLN A 56 -7.63 -8.55 -7.58
C GLN A 56 -7.55 -7.03 -7.72
N LEU A 57 -8.65 -6.39 -8.10
CA LEU A 57 -8.74 -4.94 -8.20
C LEU A 57 -8.54 -4.25 -6.83
N ALA A 58 -9.09 -4.81 -5.76
CA ALA A 58 -8.90 -4.29 -4.40
C ALA A 58 -7.41 -4.29 -3.98
N VAL A 59 -6.65 -5.31 -4.37
CA VAL A 59 -5.19 -5.37 -4.13
C VAL A 59 -4.44 -4.37 -5.01
N ALA A 60 -4.74 -4.35 -6.31
CA ALA A 60 -4.08 -3.47 -7.26
C ALA A 60 -4.27 -1.97 -6.93
N SER A 61 -5.47 -1.61 -6.47
CA SER A 61 -5.86 -0.25 -6.07
C SER A 61 -5.44 0.16 -4.66
N ARG A 62 -4.70 -0.68 -3.94
CA ARG A 62 -4.35 -0.49 -2.51
C ARG A 62 -5.56 -0.34 -1.58
N ALA A 63 -6.79 -0.66 -2.03
CA ALA A 63 -7.95 -0.75 -1.16
C ALA A 63 -7.75 -1.85 -0.10
N PHE A 64 -7.07 -2.93 -0.48
CA PHE A 64 -6.71 -4.04 0.39
C PHE A 64 -5.34 -4.63 0.00
N PRO A 65 -4.20 -4.02 0.42
CA PRO A 65 -2.88 -4.52 0.06
C PRO A 65 -2.58 -5.87 0.73
N LEU A 66 -1.82 -6.75 0.08
CA LEU A 66 -1.40 -8.01 0.68
C LEU A 66 -0.17 -7.80 1.57
N PHE A 67 -0.09 -8.50 2.69
CA PHE A 67 1.16 -8.56 3.45
C PHE A 67 1.20 -9.78 4.35
N THR A 68 2.41 -10.16 4.74
CA THR A 68 2.66 -11.08 5.84
C THR A 68 3.60 -10.45 6.85
N TYR A 69 3.34 -10.62 8.13
CA TYR A 69 4.24 -10.36 9.24
C TYR A 69 4.50 -11.69 9.96
N ASP A 70 5.75 -12.14 9.96
CA ASP A 70 6.17 -13.38 10.62
C ASP A 70 7.36 -13.11 11.56
N PRO A 71 7.15 -13.17 12.89
CA PRO A 71 8.20 -12.97 13.88
C PRO A 71 9.42 -13.88 13.73
N ARG A 72 9.29 -15.05 13.08
CA ARG A 72 10.39 -16.01 12.87
C ARG A 72 11.43 -15.53 11.85
N ARG A 73 11.07 -14.57 10.99
CA ARG A 73 11.93 -14.16 9.85
C ARG A 73 13.12 -13.27 10.24
N GLY A 74 13.13 -12.70 11.43
CA GLY A 74 14.24 -11.84 11.87
C GLY A 74 13.95 -11.05 13.13
N ALA A 75 14.82 -10.09 13.44
CA ALA A 75 14.70 -9.25 14.63
C ALA A 75 13.99 -7.92 14.33
N THR A 76 14.06 -7.45 13.08
CA THR A 76 13.55 -6.15 12.66
C THR A 76 12.20 -6.25 11.94
N MET A 77 11.43 -5.16 11.94
CA MET A 77 10.18 -5.09 11.18
C MET A 77 10.40 -5.37 9.68
N ARG A 78 11.50 -4.88 9.13
CA ARG A 78 11.89 -5.06 7.71
C ARG A 78 12.06 -6.52 7.32
N GLU A 79 12.59 -7.35 8.22
CA GLU A 79 12.77 -8.79 7.97
C GLU A 79 11.45 -9.56 8.12
N ARG A 80 10.61 -9.10 9.06
CA ARG A 80 9.36 -9.75 9.44
C ARG A 80 8.22 -9.45 8.48
N LEU A 81 8.15 -8.23 7.95
CA LEU A 81 7.06 -7.75 7.09
C LEU A 81 7.42 -7.90 5.61
N SER A 82 6.54 -8.53 4.84
CA SER A 82 6.70 -8.71 3.40
C SER A 82 5.46 -8.23 2.65
N LEU A 83 5.69 -7.51 1.56
CA LEU A 83 4.66 -7.06 0.61
C LEU A 83 4.63 -7.92 -0.67
N GLN A 84 5.24 -9.10 -0.65
CA GLN A 84 5.23 -10.02 -1.78
C GLN A 84 3.77 -10.36 -2.16
N GLY A 85 3.50 -10.43 -3.46
CA GLY A 85 2.15 -10.72 -3.98
C GLY A 85 1.38 -9.48 -4.41
N ASN A 86 1.79 -8.28 -3.99
CA ASN A 86 1.24 -7.04 -4.54
C ASN A 86 1.87 -6.71 -5.90
N PRO A 87 1.12 -6.13 -6.84
CA PRO A 87 1.70 -5.52 -8.03
C PRO A 87 2.47 -4.24 -7.66
N ASP A 88 3.58 -4.02 -8.37
CA ASP A 88 4.47 -2.85 -8.24
C ASP A 88 4.71 -2.40 -6.79
N PRO A 89 5.30 -3.26 -5.92
CA PRO A 89 5.37 -3.00 -4.48
C PRO A 89 6.20 -1.75 -4.11
N LYS A 90 7.00 -1.22 -5.04
CA LYS A 90 7.82 -0.02 -4.85
C LYS A 90 7.17 1.27 -5.38
N ALA A 91 6.06 1.16 -6.11
CA ALA A 91 5.32 2.31 -6.64
C ALA A 91 4.10 2.60 -5.76
N ASP A 92 3.67 3.87 -5.75
CA ASP A 92 2.44 4.29 -5.07
C ASP A 92 1.23 3.54 -5.64
N TRP A 93 1.10 3.50 -6.97
CA TRP A 93 -0.01 2.86 -7.68
C TRP A 93 0.51 1.85 -8.71
N TYR A 94 -0.20 0.73 -8.84
CA TYR A 94 -0.06 -0.16 -9.98
C TYR A 94 -0.52 0.56 -11.25
N ARG A 95 0.16 0.35 -12.37
CA ARG A 95 -0.24 0.89 -13.67
C ARG A 95 -0.69 -0.23 -14.59
N HIS A 96 -1.85 -0.03 -15.22
CA HIS A 96 -2.37 -1.02 -16.16
C HIS A 96 -1.44 -1.12 -17.39
N PRO A 97 -0.92 -2.31 -17.75
CA PRO A 97 0.14 -2.44 -18.76
C PRO A 97 -0.23 -1.95 -20.16
N LYS A 98 -1.52 -1.96 -20.51
CA LYS A 98 -1.98 -1.54 -21.84
C LYS A 98 -2.29 -0.04 -21.94
N THR A 99 -2.78 0.56 -20.86
CA THR A 99 -3.25 1.96 -20.87
C THR A 99 -2.28 2.90 -20.15
N GLY A 100 -1.40 2.38 -19.29
CA GLY A 100 -0.49 3.18 -18.46
C GLY A 100 -1.17 3.92 -17.31
N GLU A 101 -2.50 3.88 -17.25
CA GLU A 101 -3.30 4.53 -16.22
C GLU A 101 -3.08 3.88 -14.85
N PRO A 102 -3.00 4.70 -13.78
CA PRO A 102 -2.92 4.18 -12.43
C PRO A 102 -4.24 3.50 -12.06
N VAL A 103 -4.14 2.35 -11.40
CA VAL A 103 -5.26 1.71 -10.73
C VAL A 103 -5.23 2.22 -9.29
N ASP A 104 -5.98 3.29 -9.01
CA ASP A 104 -6.06 3.92 -7.70
C ASP A 104 -7.35 3.56 -6.95
N PHE A 105 -7.50 4.08 -5.74
CA PHE A 105 -8.66 3.80 -4.90
C PHE A 105 -9.96 4.36 -5.50
N VAL A 106 -9.91 5.51 -6.17
CA VAL A 106 -11.07 6.08 -6.88
C VAL A 106 -11.50 5.15 -8.03
N ALA A 107 -10.56 4.61 -8.81
CA ALA A 107 -10.85 3.65 -9.88
C ALA A 107 -11.53 2.38 -9.33
N PHE A 108 -11.06 1.84 -8.20
CA PHE A 108 -11.75 0.75 -7.50
C PHE A 108 -13.15 1.16 -7.04
N ALA A 109 -13.30 2.33 -6.41
CA ALA A 109 -14.58 2.80 -5.90
C ALA A 109 -15.65 2.96 -7.00
N ARG A 110 -15.25 3.34 -8.22
CA ARG A 110 -16.15 3.41 -9.38
C ARG A 110 -16.78 2.07 -9.76
N THR A 111 -16.17 0.95 -9.37
CA THR A 111 -16.65 -0.39 -9.73
C THR A 111 -17.64 -0.99 -8.73
N GLU A 112 -17.84 -0.38 -7.57
CA GLU A 112 -18.72 -0.91 -6.52
C GLU A 112 -19.86 0.06 -6.22
N ARG A 113 -21.11 -0.44 -6.32
CA ARG A 113 -22.32 0.38 -6.11
C ARG A 113 -22.36 1.03 -4.72
N ARG A 114 -21.72 0.42 -3.71
CA ARG A 114 -21.67 1.00 -2.36
C ARG A 114 -21.01 2.38 -2.30
N PHE A 115 -20.21 2.75 -3.30
CA PHE A 115 -19.61 4.08 -3.40
C PHE A 115 -20.38 5.03 -4.33
N ALA A 116 -21.51 4.63 -4.93
CA ALA A 116 -22.21 5.44 -5.93
C ALA A 116 -22.54 6.86 -5.44
N ARG A 117 -22.88 7.03 -4.15
CA ARG A 117 -23.17 8.34 -3.54
C ARG A 117 -21.95 9.25 -3.35
N GLN A 118 -20.74 8.72 -3.58
CA GLN A 118 -19.49 9.47 -3.51
C GLN A 118 -19.08 10.04 -4.87
N PHE A 119 -19.93 9.89 -5.89
CA PHE A 119 -19.71 10.48 -7.21
C PHE A 119 -20.87 11.42 -7.55
N ALA A 120 -20.53 12.60 -8.05
CA ALA A 120 -21.50 13.50 -8.66
C ALA A 120 -21.99 12.93 -10.01
N ALA A 121 -23.02 13.55 -10.59
CA ALA A 121 -23.63 13.10 -11.84
C ALA A 121 -22.65 13.11 -13.04
N ASP A 122 -21.64 13.99 -13.00
CA ASP A 122 -20.55 14.08 -13.99
C ASP A 122 -19.40 13.09 -13.71
N GLY A 123 -19.51 12.28 -12.65
CA GLY A 123 -18.50 11.33 -12.22
C GLY A 123 -17.39 11.93 -11.34
N THR A 124 -17.48 13.20 -10.95
CA THR A 124 -16.50 13.83 -10.04
C THR A 124 -16.55 13.17 -8.65
N PRO A 125 -15.40 12.71 -8.10
CA PRO A 125 -15.36 12.11 -6.77
C PRO A 125 -15.59 13.14 -5.67
N SER A 126 -16.24 12.73 -4.58
CA SER A 126 -16.46 13.57 -3.41
C SER A 126 -15.13 13.87 -2.69
N PRO A 127 -15.05 14.97 -1.92
CA PRO A 127 -13.88 15.24 -1.07
C PRO A 127 -13.58 14.11 -0.07
N ALA A 128 -14.62 13.43 0.44
CA ALA A 128 -14.46 12.31 1.35
C ALA A 128 -13.81 11.09 0.66
N LEU A 129 -14.14 10.83 -0.60
CA LEU A 129 -13.52 9.74 -1.36
C LEU A 129 -12.06 10.03 -1.69
N LEU A 130 -11.73 11.30 -1.99
CA LEU A 130 -10.34 11.74 -2.20
C LEU A 130 -9.52 11.62 -0.91
N ALA A 131 -10.07 12.05 0.23
CA ALA A 131 -9.43 11.86 1.53
C ALA A 131 -9.20 10.37 1.85
N ALA A 132 -10.18 9.52 1.53
CA ALA A 132 -10.02 8.07 1.69
C ALA A 132 -8.91 7.50 0.79
N GLN A 133 -8.76 8.01 -0.44
CA GLN A 133 -7.63 7.63 -1.31
C GLN A 133 -6.29 8.03 -0.70
N ASP A 134 -6.17 9.24 -0.17
CA ASP A 134 -4.95 9.72 0.49
C ASP A 134 -4.60 8.85 1.72
N ASP A 135 -5.59 8.44 2.51
CA ASP A 135 -5.40 7.52 3.62
C ASP A 135 -4.85 6.16 3.17
N ARG A 136 -5.37 5.60 2.05
CA ARG A 136 -4.88 4.33 1.51
C ARG A 136 -3.44 4.47 0.99
N LEU A 137 -3.12 5.59 0.36
CA LEU A 137 -1.76 5.87 -0.10
C LEU A 137 -0.79 6.05 1.08
N ALA A 138 -1.18 6.78 2.12
CA ALA A 138 -0.38 6.95 3.32
C ALA A 138 -0.14 5.61 4.04
N ASN A 139 -1.17 4.76 4.12
CA ASN A 139 -1.04 3.41 4.66
C ASN A 139 -0.09 2.56 3.81
N TRP A 140 -0.21 2.61 2.49
CA TRP A 140 0.66 1.89 1.57
C TRP A 140 2.14 2.29 1.72
N ARG A 141 2.43 3.59 1.76
CA ARG A 141 3.79 4.09 1.98
C ARG A 141 4.37 3.66 3.34
N ARG A 142 3.54 3.65 4.39
CA ARG A 142 3.94 3.10 5.69
C ARG A 142 4.29 1.62 5.59
N LEU A 143 3.49 0.82 4.89
CA LEU A 143 3.80 -0.60 4.68
C LEU A 143 5.11 -0.76 3.90
N GLN A 144 5.35 0.08 2.88
CA GLN A 144 6.61 0.04 2.11
C GLN A 144 7.82 0.38 2.97
N ASP A 145 7.73 1.37 3.86
CA ASP A 145 8.79 1.72 4.81
C ASP A 145 9.09 0.54 5.75
N LEU A 146 8.04 0.00 6.38
CA LEU A 146 8.14 -1.13 7.31
C LEU A 146 8.71 -2.39 6.62
N ALA A 147 8.38 -2.62 5.34
CA ALA A 147 8.90 -3.72 4.53
C ALA A 147 10.29 -3.44 3.93
N GLY A 148 10.79 -2.20 4.07
CA GLY A 148 12.03 -1.78 3.43
C GLY A 148 12.00 -1.70 1.90
N CYS A 149 10.81 -1.55 1.31
CA CYS A 149 10.61 -1.40 -0.13
C CYS A 149 10.85 0.04 -0.63
N LEU A 150 10.73 1.04 0.26
CA LEU A 150 11.25 2.37 -0.01
C LEU A 150 12.78 2.28 -0.01
N ALA A 151 13.40 2.54 -1.16
CA ALA A 151 14.82 2.85 -1.18
C ALA A 151 15.04 4.00 -0.22
N SER A 152 16.10 3.96 0.59
CA SER A 152 16.50 5.06 1.46
C SER A 152 16.55 6.34 0.62
N LEU A 153 15.50 7.15 0.70
CA LEU A 153 15.61 8.56 0.38
C LEU A 153 16.54 9.07 1.50
N ASP A 154 17.72 9.55 1.11
CA ASP A 154 18.77 10.11 1.97
C ASP A 154 19.89 9.15 2.42
N ALA A 155 20.73 8.75 1.47
CA ALA A 155 22.16 8.60 1.74
C ALA A 155 23.03 9.68 1.05
N HIS A 156 22.50 10.52 0.15
CA HIS A 156 23.33 11.46 -0.63
C HIS A 156 22.60 12.75 -1.09
N GLN A 157 21.96 13.49 -0.18
CA GLN A 157 21.60 14.89 -0.46
C GLN A 157 21.43 15.73 0.81
N THR A 158 22.52 15.96 1.53
CA THR A 158 22.60 17.14 2.40
C THR A 158 22.75 18.37 1.49
N PRO A 159 21.81 19.34 1.46
CA PRO A 159 22.01 20.56 0.71
C PRO A 159 23.18 21.32 1.34
N ALA A 160 24.21 21.57 0.55
CA ALA A 160 25.34 22.40 0.94
C ALA A 160 24.82 23.74 1.45
N ARG A 161 25.08 24.03 2.73
CA ARG A 161 24.94 25.39 3.28
C ARG A 161 25.78 26.31 2.40
N ASN A 162 25.12 27.22 1.67
CA ASN A 162 25.74 28.31 0.94
C ASN A 162 26.60 29.13 1.92
N SER A 163 27.89 28.85 2.00
CA SER A 163 28.89 29.73 2.57
C SER A 163 29.20 30.82 1.55
N LEU A 164 28.33 31.83 1.48
CA LEU A 164 28.66 33.09 0.81
C LEU A 164 29.61 33.88 1.69
N ILE A 165 30.89 33.70 1.41
CA ILE A 165 31.98 34.60 1.74
C ILE A 165 31.63 35.99 1.18
N ARG A 166 31.49 36.99 2.05
CA ARG A 166 31.78 38.38 1.70
C ARG A 166 32.90 38.86 2.61
N SER A 167 34.12 38.61 2.16
CA SER A 167 35.29 39.39 2.53
C SER A 167 35.24 40.71 1.77
N SER A 168 34.96 41.82 2.45
CA SER A 168 35.35 43.15 1.98
C SER A 168 36.28 43.74 3.02
N GLY A 169 37.58 43.70 2.69
CA GLY A 169 38.66 44.23 3.51
C GLY A 169 38.55 45.73 3.69
N SER A 170 38.81 46.16 4.93
CA SER A 170 39.08 47.53 5.30
C SER A 170 40.59 47.72 5.39
N SER A 171 41.16 48.54 4.50
CA SER A 171 42.48 49.15 4.70
C SER A 171 42.74 50.31 3.73
N ARG A 172 42.62 51.53 4.28
CA ARG A 172 43.48 52.72 4.19
C ARG A 172 44.16 53.09 2.86
N GLN A 173 43.94 54.34 2.46
CA GLN A 173 44.85 55.38 1.94
C GLN A 173 43.94 56.54 1.49
N ALA A 174 44.18 57.83 1.69
CA ALA A 174 45.14 58.66 2.41
C ALA A 174 44.45 60.03 2.57
#